data_AF-A0A8J8FTK3-F1
#
_entry.id   AF-A0A8J8FTK3-F1
#
_cell.length_a   1.000
_cell.length_b   1.000
_cell.length_c   1.000
_cell.angle_alpha   90.00
_cell.angle_beta   90.00
_cell.angle_gamma   90.00
#
_symmetry.space_group_name_H-M   'P 1'
#
loop_
_entity.id
_entity.type
_entity.pdbx_description
1 polymer ?
#
loop_
_entity_poly.entity_id
_entity_poly.type
_entity_poly.pdbx_seq_one_letter_code
_entity_poly.pdbx_strand_id
1 'polypeptide(L)'
;MSLDIDLTKINYSFLHKPLLIGGKAMEYYELRKAGNDIDFVISTEDYEGLKKKYPDPECHRDLFGDLGVMVEEFEIWKCICLFDYELLSENAIEKEEYLIISLEKLLFLKAIAMKEEKYHKDLRLIVQRILDNQYDDAKWKEKYLKK
;
A
#
# COMPACT_ATOMS: atom_id res chain seq x y z
N MET A 1 12.69 4.70 9.95
CA MET A 1 13.10 3.31 9.67
C MET A 1 13.16 3.12 8.17
N SER A 2 14.13 2.36 7.68
CA SER A 2 14.27 2.03 6.26
C SER A 2 13.71 0.63 6.03
N LEU A 3 12.83 0.47 5.05
CA LEU A 3 12.51 -0.85 4.53
C LEU A 3 13.57 -1.19 3.48
N ASP A 4 14.02 -2.44 3.45
CA ASP A 4 14.90 -2.93 2.41
C ASP A 4 14.04 -3.37 1.23
N ILE A 5 13.83 -2.47 0.27
CA ILE A 5 13.09 -2.73 -0.97
C ILE A 5 13.99 -2.35 -2.14
N ASP A 6 14.40 -3.36 -2.92
CA ASP A 6 15.26 -3.19 -4.09
C ASP A 6 14.42 -3.05 -5.37
N LEU A 7 14.09 -1.81 -5.74
CA LEU A 7 13.33 -1.53 -6.97
C LEU A 7 14.12 -1.80 -8.25
N THR A 8 15.44 -2.02 -8.18
CA THR A 8 16.25 -2.29 -9.38
C THR A 8 15.85 -3.60 -10.06
N LYS A 9 15.26 -4.53 -9.31
CA LYS A 9 14.68 -5.78 -9.80
C LYS A 9 13.52 -5.58 -10.79
N ILE A 10 12.78 -4.48 -10.66
CA ILE A 10 11.70 -4.12 -11.61
C ILE A 10 12.31 -3.67 -12.95
N ASN A 11 13.60 -3.30 -12.98
CA ASN A 11 14.32 -2.85 -14.18
C ASN A 11 13.59 -1.71 -14.90
N TYR A 12 12.86 -0.87 -14.18
CA TYR A 12 12.05 0.23 -14.74
C TYR A 12 12.37 1.53 -14.01
N SER A 13 12.50 2.62 -14.77
CA SER A 13 12.69 3.95 -14.21
C SER A 13 11.33 4.65 -14.15
N PHE A 14 10.80 4.80 -12.95
CA PHE A 14 9.51 5.45 -12.74
C PHE A 14 9.59 6.96 -12.98
N LEU A 15 8.57 7.51 -13.62
CA LEU A 15 8.35 8.94 -13.78
C LEU A 15 7.91 9.57 -12.45
N HIS A 16 7.11 8.85 -11.67
CA HIS A 16 6.69 9.23 -10.33
C HIS A 16 7.06 8.13 -9.32
N LYS A 17 7.48 8.51 -8.11
CA LYS A 17 7.83 7.54 -7.07
C LYS A 17 6.65 6.57 -6.81
N PRO A 18 6.84 5.24 -6.95
CA PRO A 18 5.75 4.30 -6.75
C PRO A 18 5.25 4.37 -5.29
N LEU A 19 3.93 4.23 -5.09
CA LEU A 19 3.30 4.33 -3.77
C LEU A 19 3.20 2.97 -3.11
N LEU A 20 4.00 2.73 -2.07
CA LEU A 20 3.98 1.51 -1.29
C LEU A 20 2.68 1.41 -0.51
N ILE A 21 1.94 0.33 -0.73
CA ILE A 21 0.69 0.01 -0.04
C ILE A 21 0.78 -1.36 0.65
N GLY A 22 -0.38 -1.92 1.01
CA GLY A 22 -0.46 -3.34 1.34
C GLY A 22 0.31 -3.76 2.59
N GLY A 23 0.95 -4.94 2.53
CA GLY A 23 1.62 -5.54 3.69
C GLY A 23 2.85 -4.78 4.15
N LYS A 24 3.66 -4.30 3.22
CA LYS A 24 4.92 -3.58 3.52
C LYS A 24 4.68 -2.19 4.09
N ALA A 25 3.60 -1.50 3.68
CA ALA A 25 3.18 -0.28 4.35
C ALA A 25 2.79 -0.53 5.83
N MET A 26 2.10 -1.64 6.14
CA MET A 26 1.79 -2.01 7.53
C MET A 26 3.05 -2.26 8.37
N GLU A 27 4.08 -2.85 7.76
CA GLU A 27 5.38 -3.10 8.40
C GLU A 27 6.14 -1.80 8.67
N TYR A 28 6.11 -0.84 7.74
CA TYR A 28 6.68 0.49 7.95
C TYR A 28 6.12 1.19 9.19
N TYR A 29 4.81 1.07 9.40
CA TYR A 29 4.11 1.63 10.58
C TYR A 29 4.20 0.72 11.82
N GLU A 30 5.05 -0.31 11.80
CA GLU A 30 5.27 -1.30 12.87
C GLU A 30 3.97 -1.98 13.35
N LEU A 31 2.99 -2.13 12.47
CA LEU A 31 1.69 -2.70 12.84
C LEU A 31 1.75 -4.23 12.85
N ARG A 32 2.44 -4.81 11.87
CA ARG A 32 2.79 -6.24 11.78
C ARG A 32 3.83 -6.46 10.69
N LYS A 33 4.45 -7.64 10.67
CA LYS A 33 5.31 -8.05 9.56
C LYS A 33 4.52 -8.20 8.25
N ALA A 34 5.16 -7.86 7.14
CA ALA A 34 4.62 -8.09 5.81
C ALA A 34 4.73 -9.56 5.40
N GLY A 35 4.01 -9.92 4.34
CA GLY A 35 4.25 -11.16 3.60
C GLY A 35 5.46 -11.02 2.67
N ASN A 36 5.53 -11.92 1.68
CA ASN A 36 6.61 -11.91 0.70
C ASN A 36 6.39 -10.86 -0.39
N ASP A 37 5.13 -10.61 -0.76
CA ASP A 37 4.78 -9.72 -1.87
C ASP A 37 4.88 -8.24 -1.47
N ILE A 38 5.25 -7.41 -2.45
CA ILE A 38 5.42 -5.95 -2.30
C ILE A 38 4.43 -5.24 -3.22
N ASP A 39 3.44 -4.61 -2.62
CA ASP A 39 2.35 -3.95 -3.32
C ASP A 39 2.67 -2.47 -3.58
N PHE A 40 2.63 -2.04 -4.84
CA PHE A 40 2.73 -0.64 -5.25
C PHE A 40 1.49 -0.19 -6.02
N VAL A 41 1.12 1.09 -5.86
CA VAL A 41 0.26 1.81 -6.82
C VAL A 41 1.12 2.83 -7.56
N ILE A 42 0.92 2.98 -8.86
CA ILE A 42 1.74 3.85 -9.72
C ILE A 42 0.88 4.72 -10.64
N SER A 43 1.46 5.79 -11.18
CA SER A 43 0.75 6.67 -12.11
C SER A 43 0.34 5.92 -13.38
N THR A 44 -0.66 6.47 -14.08
CA THR A 44 -1.15 5.87 -15.32
C THR A 44 -0.05 5.79 -16.39
N GLU A 45 0.81 6.82 -16.48
CA GLU A 45 1.93 6.87 -17.41
C GLU A 45 2.94 5.76 -17.14
N ASP A 46 3.29 5.56 -15.86
CA ASP A 46 4.20 4.50 -15.44
C ASP A 46 3.61 3.12 -15.71
N TYR A 47 2.30 2.94 -15.52
CA TYR A 47 1.61 1.69 -15.83
C TYR A 47 1.67 1.38 -17.33
N GLU A 48 1.38 2.34 -18.20
CA GLU A 48 1.49 2.15 -19.65
C GLU A 48 2.95 1.88 -20.09
N GLY A 49 3.93 2.47 -19.40
CA GLY A 49 5.35 2.18 -19.60
C GLY A 49 5.73 0.75 -19.21
N LEU A 50 5.33 0.31 -18.03
CA LEU A 50 5.54 -1.07 -17.55
C LEU A 50 4.84 -2.09 -18.45
N LYS A 51 3.60 -1.81 -18.88
CA LYS A 51 2.85 -2.69 -19.78
C LYS A 51 3.56 -2.91 -21.11
N LYS A 52 4.22 -1.88 -21.65
CA LYS A 52 5.04 -2.00 -22.86
C LYS A 52 6.34 -2.75 -22.62
N LYS A 53 6.96 -2.54 -21.44
CA LYS A 53 8.23 -3.19 -21.07
C LYS A 53 8.05 -4.69 -20.81
N TYR A 54 6.95 -5.08 -20.18
CA TYR A 54 6.59 -6.45 -19.85
C TYR A 54 5.35 -6.87 -20.64
N PRO A 55 5.48 -7.22 -21.93
CA PRO A 55 4.34 -7.53 -22.80
C PRO A 55 3.76 -8.93 -22.61
N ASP A 56 4.36 -9.75 -21.76
CA ASP A 56 3.90 -11.11 -21.50
C ASP A 56 2.52 -11.08 -20.80
N PRO A 57 1.47 -11.70 -21.37
CA PRO A 57 0.16 -11.82 -20.75
C PRO A 57 0.19 -12.35 -19.31
N GLU A 58 1.14 -13.22 -18.96
CA GLU A 58 1.23 -13.79 -17.61
C GLU A 58 1.66 -12.76 -16.55
N CYS A 59 2.32 -11.68 -16.95
CA CYS A 59 2.67 -10.56 -16.08
C CYS A 59 1.47 -9.65 -15.80
N HIS A 60 0.38 -9.71 -16.59
CA HIS A 60 -0.74 -8.79 -16.43
C HIS A 60 -1.81 -9.36 -15.51
N ARG A 61 -2.42 -8.48 -14.70
CA ARG A 61 -3.57 -8.81 -13.85
C ARG A 61 -4.69 -7.79 -14.05
N ASP A 62 -5.90 -8.30 -14.02
CA ASP A 62 -7.14 -7.52 -14.01
C ASP A 62 -8.05 -8.13 -12.94
N LEU A 63 -8.17 -7.44 -11.81
CA LEU A 63 -9.09 -7.80 -10.75
C LEU A 63 -10.30 -6.88 -10.81
N PHE A 64 -11.21 -7.16 -11.75
CA PHE A 64 -12.45 -6.39 -11.94
C PHE A 64 -12.21 -4.90 -12.22
N GLY A 65 -11.17 -4.58 -12.97
CA GLY A 65 -10.76 -3.20 -13.32
C GLY A 65 -9.57 -2.69 -12.52
N ASP A 66 -9.14 -3.39 -11.47
CA ASP A 66 -7.85 -3.15 -10.83
C ASP A 66 -6.76 -3.75 -11.72
N LEU A 67 -6.18 -2.90 -12.56
CA LEU A 67 -5.18 -3.30 -13.55
C LEU A 67 -3.78 -3.26 -12.93
N GLY A 68 -2.97 -4.28 -13.17
CA GLY A 68 -1.62 -4.37 -12.65
C GLY A 68 -0.64 -5.17 -13.51
N VAL A 69 0.64 -5.00 -13.19
CA VAL A 69 1.77 -5.73 -13.76
C VAL A 69 2.55 -6.39 -12.61
N MET A 70 2.78 -7.69 -12.73
CA MET A 70 3.48 -8.54 -11.77
C MET A 70 4.91 -8.78 -12.25
N VAL A 71 5.89 -8.44 -11.43
CA VAL A 71 7.32 -8.57 -11.76
C VAL A 71 8.06 -9.04 -10.51
N GLU A 72 8.69 -10.21 -10.54
CA GLU A 72 9.37 -10.80 -9.38
C GLU A 72 8.44 -10.84 -8.13
N GLU A 73 8.84 -10.26 -7.00
CA GLU A 73 8.02 -10.12 -5.79
C GLU A 73 7.06 -8.92 -5.79
N PHE A 74 7.00 -8.14 -6.87
CA PHE A 74 6.25 -6.88 -6.94
C PHE A 74 4.89 -7.04 -7.61
N GLU A 75 3.86 -6.59 -6.91
CA GLU A 75 2.53 -6.36 -7.47
C GLU A 75 2.35 -4.86 -7.74
N ILE A 76 2.44 -4.46 -9.00
CA ILE A 76 2.48 -3.04 -9.39
C ILE A 76 1.16 -2.66 -10.07
N TRP A 77 0.32 -1.95 -9.34
CA TRP A 77 -1.05 -1.64 -9.70
C TRP A 77 -1.19 -0.23 -10.28
N LYS A 78 -1.99 -0.09 -11.33
CA LYS A 78 -2.48 1.23 -11.79
C LYS A 78 -3.48 1.82 -10.79
N CYS A 79 -4.30 0.96 -10.20
CA CYS A 79 -5.30 1.29 -9.21
C CYS A 79 -5.62 0.06 -8.35
N ILE A 80 -6.17 0.31 -7.16
CA ILE A 80 -6.71 -0.73 -6.27
C ILE A 80 -8.07 -0.27 -5.76
N CYS A 81 -9.06 -1.17 -5.81
CA CYS A 81 -10.47 -0.85 -5.59
C CYS A 81 -10.93 0.34 -6.47
N LEU A 82 -10.39 0.42 -7.70
CA LEU A 82 -10.57 1.53 -8.66
C LEU A 82 -10.07 2.91 -8.18
N PHE A 83 -9.33 2.98 -7.07
CA PHE A 83 -8.67 4.21 -6.60
C PHE A 83 -7.26 4.30 -7.18
N ASP A 84 -6.96 5.45 -7.78
CA ASP A 84 -5.71 5.70 -8.50
C ASP A 84 -4.60 6.24 -7.60
N TYR A 85 -3.43 6.39 -8.22
CA TYR A 85 -2.23 6.91 -7.59
C TYR A 85 -2.42 8.33 -7.05
N GLU A 86 -3.07 9.21 -7.80
CA GLU A 86 -3.29 10.60 -7.43
C GLU A 86 -4.07 10.70 -6.12
N LEU A 87 -5.18 9.96 -5.99
CA LEU A 87 -5.97 9.95 -4.76
C LEU A 87 -5.23 9.30 -3.59
N LEU A 88 -4.55 8.17 -3.83
CA LEU A 88 -3.93 7.38 -2.75
C LEU A 88 -2.61 7.97 -2.26
N SER A 89 -1.91 8.75 -3.09
CA SER A 89 -0.64 9.39 -2.75
C SER A 89 -0.80 10.68 -1.95
N GLU A 90 -2.03 11.19 -1.78
CA GLU A 90 -2.28 12.35 -0.92
C GLU A 90 -1.76 12.12 0.51
N ASN A 91 -0.92 13.05 0.97
CA ASN A 91 -0.23 13.01 2.28
C ASN A 91 0.68 11.80 2.48
N ALA A 92 1.10 11.13 1.41
CA ALA A 92 2.07 10.06 1.48
C ALA A 92 3.42 10.56 2.03
N ILE A 93 4.12 9.68 2.73
CA ILE A 93 5.43 9.99 3.29
C ILE A 93 6.49 9.71 2.23
N GLU A 94 7.26 10.73 1.88
CA GLU A 94 8.34 10.59 0.91
C GLU A 94 9.53 9.80 1.46
N LYS A 95 10.01 8.84 0.67
CA LYS A 95 11.32 8.17 0.80
C LYS A 95 12.16 8.45 -0.44
N GLU A 96 13.40 7.99 -0.43
CA GLU A 96 14.35 8.20 -1.52
C GLU A 96 13.79 7.67 -2.85
N GLU A 97 13.38 6.39 -2.88
CA GLU A 97 13.00 5.69 -4.12
C GLU A 97 11.48 5.52 -4.30
N TYR A 98 10.68 5.67 -3.24
CA TYR A 98 9.25 5.40 -3.27
C TYR A 98 8.49 6.28 -2.25
N LEU A 99 7.16 6.24 -2.30
CA LEU A 99 6.28 6.87 -1.30
C LEU A 99 5.69 5.80 -0.37
N ILE A 100 5.41 6.15 0.89
CA ILE A 100 4.60 5.33 1.79
C ILE A 100 3.19 5.92 1.86
N ILE A 101 2.16 5.13 1.57
CA ILE A 101 0.77 5.55 1.77
C ILE A 101 0.51 6.08 3.18
N SER A 102 -0.28 7.15 3.29
CA SER A 102 -0.68 7.71 4.59
C SER A 102 -1.51 6.70 5.42
N LEU A 103 -1.48 6.81 6.74
CA LEU A 103 -2.26 5.92 7.61
C LEU A 103 -3.77 6.02 7.32
N GLU A 104 -4.26 7.20 6.96
CA GLU A 104 -5.64 7.49 6.63
C GLU A 104 -6.07 6.76 5.35
N LYS A 105 -5.24 6.82 4.29
CA LYS A 105 -5.52 6.13 3.02
C LYS A 105 -5.33 4.63 3.16
N LEU A 106 -4.37 4.18 3.98
CA LEU A 106 -4.24 2.76 4.32
C LEU A 106 -5.46 2.24 5.08
N LEU A 107 -5.95 3.00 6.07
CA LEU A 107 -7.19 2.69 6.81
C LEU A 107 -8.37 2.58 5.86
N PHE A 108 -8.51 3.54 4.95
CA PHE A 108 -9.57 3.56 3.93
C PHE A 108 -9.58 2.27 3.09
N LEU A 109 -8.43 1.87 2.55
CA LEU A 109 -8.32 0.63 1.76
C LEU A 109 -8.68 -0.62 2.60
N LYS A 110 -8.23 -0.70 3.86
CA LYS A 110 -8.59 -1.83 4.75
C LYS A 110 -10.08 -1.83 5.11
N ALA A 111 -10.71 -0.67 5.22
CA ALA A 111 -12.13 -0.55 5.50
C ALA A 111 -12.98 -1.06 4.33
N ILE A 112 -12.60 -0.73 3.10
CA ILE A 112 -13.27 -1.26 1.90
C ILE A 112 -13.19 -2.79 1.86
N ALA A 113 -12.02 -3.34 2.16
CA ALA A 113 -11.77 -4.78 2.10
C ALA A 113 -12.14 -5.53 3.41
N MET A 114 -12.77 -4.87 4.39
CA MET A 114 -12.93 -5.39 5.76
C MET A 114 -13.76 -6.68 5.89
N LYS A 115 -14.49 -7.08 4.84
CA LYS A 115 -15.22 -8.35 4.85
C LYS A 115 -14.27 -9.55 4.97
N GLU A 116 -13.03 -9.41 4.52
CA GLU A 116 -11.99 -10.40 4.76
C GLU A 116 -11.40 -10.22 6.16
N GLU A 117 -11.37 -11.30 6.94
CA GLU A 117 -10.95 -11.27 8.36
C GLU A 117 -9.52 -10.74 8.54
N LYS A 118 -8.62 -11.00 7.57
CA LYS A 118 -7.27 -10.44 7.55
C LYS A 118 -7.31 -8.90 7.55
N TYR A 119 -8.12 -8.30 6.67
CA TYR A 119 -8.20 -6.84 6.55
C TYR A 119 -8.96 -6.20 7.69
N HIS A 120 -9.94 -6.89 8.26
CA HIS A 120 -10.58 -6.44 9.50
C HIS A 120 -9.59 -6.38 10.68
N LYS A 121 -8.67 -7.34 10.81
CA LYS A 121 -7.58 -7.28 11.80
C LYS A 121 -6.61 -6.14 11.51
N ASP A 122 -6.21 -5.96 10.25
CA ASP A 122 -5.35 -4.84 9.84
C ASP A 122 -5.98 -3.49 10.19
N LEU A 123 -7.28 -3.32 9.93
CA LEU A 123 -8.04 -2.12 10.25
C LEU A 123 -7.96 -1.77 11.74
N ARG A 124 -8.09 -2.77 12.63
CA ARG A 124 -7.99 -2.54 14.08
C ARG A 124 -6.60 -2.05 14.49
N LEU A 125 -5.54 -2.59 13.90
CA LEU A 125 -4.16 -2.17 14.18
C LEU A 125 -3.93 -0.72 13.73
N ILE A 126 -4.43 -0.35 12.55
CA ILE A 126 -4.31 1.02 12.02
C ILE A 126 -5.08 2.00 12.90
N VAL A 127 -6.33 1.69 13.26
CA VAL A 127 -7.13 2.53 14.17
C VAL A 127 -6.42 2.72 15.50
N GLN A 128 -5.89 1.64 16.07
CA GLN A 128 -5.12 1.71 17.31
C GLN A 128 -3.90 2.63 17.18
N ARG A 129 -3.13 2.51 16.09
CA ARG A 129 -1.98 3.40 15.84
C ARG A 129 -2.39 4.86 15.71
N ILE A 130 -3.47 5.16 14.99
CA ILE A 130 -3.97 6.53 14.86
C ILE A 130 -4.36 7.10 16.22
N LEU A 131 -5.05 6.32 17.06
CA LEU A 131 -5.45 6.76 18.40
C LEU A 131 -4.24 6.93 19.33
N ASP A 132 -3.27 6.02 19.29
CA ASP A 132 -2.02 6.14 20.04
C ASP A 132 -1.21 7.39 19.61
N ASN A 133 -1.29 7.81 18.35
CA ASN A 133 -0.64 9.04 17.87
C ASN A 133 -1.38 10.33 18.30
N GLN A 134 -2.70 10.25 18.54
CA GLN A 134 -3.55 11.41 18.81
C GLN A 134 -3.68 11.73 20.31
N TYR A 135 -3.56 10.72 21.16
CA TYR A 135 -3.72 10.85 22.61
C TYR A 135 -2.38 10.68 23.32
N ASP A 136 -2.05 11.62 24.20
CA ASP A 136 -0.81 11.58 25.01
C ASP A 136 -0.80 10.51 26.11
N ASP A 137 -1.94 9.85 26.34
CA ASP A 137 -2.16 8.90 27.42
C ASP A 137 -3.03 7.73 26.92
N ALA A 138 -2.68 6.53 27.35
CA ALA A 138 -3.39 5.29 27.08
C ALA A 138 -4.84 5.22 27.60
N LYS A 139 -5.33 6.21 28.37
CA LYS A 139 -6.74 6.29 28.80
C LYS A 139 -7.75 6.18 27.65
N TRP A 140 -7.39 6.57 26.43
CA TRP A 140 -8.27 6.38 25.26
C TRP A 140 -8.67 4.91 25.08
N LYS A 141 -7.81 3.96 25.48
CA LYS A 141 -8.05 2.52 25.41
C LYS A 141 -9.24 2.12 26.28
N GLU A 142 -9.45 2.79 27.41
CA GLU A 142 -10.64 2.56 28.24
C GLU A 142 -11.93 3.02 27.58
N LYS A 143 -11.86 4.01 26.68
CA LYS A 143 -13.02 4.51 25.95
C LYS A 143 -13.34 3.67 24.71
N TYR A 144 -12.31 3.26 23.97
CA TYR A 144 -12.48 2.68 22.63
C TYR A 144 -12.11 1.19 22.51
N LEU A 145 -11.39 0.61 23.48
CA LEU A 145 -11.01 -0.82 23.48
C LEU A 145 -11.74 -1.66 24.53
N LYS A 146 -12.69 -1.09 25.28
CA LYS A 146 -13.57 -1.89 26.16
C LYS A 146 -14.46 -2.78 25.30
N LYS A 147 -14.28 -4.10 25.47
CA LYS A 147 -15.25 -5.12 25.07
C LYS A 147 -16.35 -5.22 26.11
#